data_AF-A0A8B4H7C4-F1
#
_entry.id   AF-A0A8B4H7C4-F1
#
_cell.length_a   1.000
_cell.length_b   1.000
_cell.length_c   1.000
_cell.angle_alpha   90.00
_cell.angle_beta   90.00
_cell.angle_gamma   90.00
#
_symmetry.space_group_name_H-M   'P 1'
#
loop_
_entity.id
_entity.type
_entity.pdbx_description
1 polymer ?
#
loop_
_entity_poly.entity_id
_entity_poly.type
_entity_poly.pdbx_seq_one_letter_code
_entity_poly.pdbx_strand_id
1 'polypeptide(L)'
;MSKTLAEQSIACLRFDFPGLGQSTGDFHETCFSENVADIISAHQWLADNYRTPQLLIGHSLGGAAALKAATSIKDLKAVATIGAPFDPAHAVLHFADRISEVDATGAVTLTLGGRDITISREFLEDLAETNPESYLPRLRRPLLILHSPIDQTVGIDNAQNIYRTTRYPKSLVTLNKADHLLTKPGTAAAAARMIATWSQQYLIPDTAPTAADVIPEGVAISRTTKAGRFTDVVRTGTHTLYTDRDKAHGGRNLGVAPTSLILTALAAATSQAIRVAANESRITTLDDVSVTVSRIVTESATIHLRREIALIGDQLTDTDRMELLAAANDNEIQAMLAHGIIIEDVQPA
;
A
#
# COMPACT_ATOMS: atom_id res chain seq x y z
N MET A 1 -1.78 -0.33 -6.70
CA MET A 1 -2.16 -1.37 -5.73
C MET A 1 -0.94 -1.96 -5.01
N SER A 2 -0.03 -2.67 -5.70
CA SER A 2 1.12 -3.35 -5.05
C SER A 2 2.01 -2.43 -4.20
N LYS A 3 2.29 -1.20 -4.64
CA LYS A 3 3.04 -0.22 -3.85
C LYS A 3 2.40 0.02 -2.48
N THR A 4 1.09 0.23 -2.45
CA THR A 4 0.35 0.48 -1.21
C THR A 4 0.24 -0.78 -0.33
N LEU A 5 0.18 -1.98 -0.91
CA LEU A 5 0.28 -3.22 -0.13
C LEU A 5 1.67 -3.38 0.50
N ALA A 6 2.74 -3.03 -0.22
CA ALA A 6 4.11 -3.03 0.30
C ALA A 6 4.30 -2.00 1.43
N GLU A 7 3.70 -0.81 1.31
CA GLU A 7 3.64 0.18 2.40
C GLU A 7 2.92 -0.36 3.66
N GLN A 8 2.09 -1.40 3.51
CA GLN A 8 1.41 -2.11 4.61
C GLN A 8 2.13 -3.42 4.99
N SER A 9 3.42 -3.56 4.64
CA SER A 9 4.25 -4.74 4.92
C SER A 9 3.78 -6.04 4.26
N ILE A 10 3.03 -5.95 3.15
CA ILE A 10 2.62 -7.11 2.36
C ILE A 10 3.47 -7.16 1.08
N ALA A 11 4.39 -8.12 1.03
CA ALA A 11 5.12 -8.44 -0.20
C ALA A 11 4.17 -8.99 -1.27
N CYS A 12 4.33 -8.54 -2.51
CA CYS A 12 3.43 -8.88 -3.62
C CYS A 12 4.20 -9.40 -4.83
N LEU A 13 3.81 -10.57 -5.33
CA LEU A 13 4.07 -10.94 -6.72
C LEU A 13 2.92 -10.45 -7.58
N ARG A 14 3.24 -9.78 -8.69
CA ARG A 14 2.30 -9.54 -9.78
C ARG A 14 2.81 -10.27 -10.99
N PHE A 15 1.93 -10.94 -11.70
CA PHE A 15 2.22 -11.52 -13.00
C PHE A 15 1.08 -11.20 -13.96
N ASP A 16 1.41 -11.11 -15.24
CA ASP A 16 0.43 -11.01 -16.31
C ASP A 16 0.21 -12.43 -16.85
N PHE A 17 -1.03 -12.80 -17.17
CA PHE A 17 -1.31 -14.07 -17.85
C PHE A 17 -0.63 -14.12 -19.22
N PRO A 18 -0.38 -15.32 -19.78
CA PRO A 18 0.22 -15.46 -21.11
C PRO A 18 -0.49 -14.60 -22.16
N GLY A 19 0.29 -13.92 -22.99
CA GLY A 19 -0.22 -13.01 -24.03
C GLY A 19 -0.84 -11.69 -23.54
N LEU A 20 -0.77 -11.38 -22.24
CA LEU A 20 -1.09 -10.06 -21.71
C LEU A 20 0.16 -9.34 -21.19
N GLY A 21 0.20 -8.02 -21.42
CA GLY A 21 1.20 -7.15 -20.82
C GLY A 21 2.63 -7.46 -21.26
N GLN A 22 3.49 -7.89 -20.32
CA GLN A 22 4.89 -8.25 -20.59
C GLN A 22 5.13 -9.76 -20.70
N SER A 23 4.10 -10.59 -20.49
CA SER A 23 4.20 -12.04 -20.63
C SER A 23 4.24 -12.44 -22.10
N THR A 24 5.08 -13.43 -22.42
CA THR A 24 5.15 -14.04 -23.76
C THR A 24 3.88 -14.86 -24.06
N GLY A 25 3.71 -15.24 -25.33
CA GLY A 25 2.54 -16.00 -25.80
C GLY A 25 1.50 -15.09 -26.46
N ASP A 26 0.41 -15.70 -26.91
CA ASP A 26 -0.78 -15.01 -27.43
C ASP A 26 -1.97 -15.35 -26.54
N PHE A 27 -2.70 -14.33 -26.06
CA PHE A 27 -3.86 -14.55 -25.18
C PHE A 27 -4.95 -15.34 -25.90
N HIS A 28 -5.01 -15.21 -27.23
CA HIS A 28 -5.87 -16.01 -28.10
C HIS A 28 -5.63 -17.52 -27.95
N GLU A 29 -4.40 -17.95 -27.63
CA GLU A 29 -4.02 -19.36 -27.50
C GLU A 29 -4.19 -19.90 -26.06
N THR A 30 -4.78 -19.12 -25.15
CA THR A 30 -5.00 -19.54 -23.75
C THR A 30 -6.43 -20.01 -23.51
N CYS A 31 -6.66 -20.71 -22.40
CA CYS A 31 -7.98 -20.97 -21.83
C CYS A 31 -8.11 -20.49 -20.37
N PHE A 32 -9.34 -20.47 -19.85
CA PHE A 32 -9.59 -20.02 -18.48
C PHE A 32 -9.02 -21.00 -17.44
N SER A 33 -9.10 -22.30 -17.71
CA SER A 33 -8.52 -23.37 -16.90
C SER A 33 -6.99 -23.25 -16.80
N GLU A 34 -6.31 -22.79 -17.85
CA GLU A 34 -4.88 -22.47 -17.81
C GLU A 34 -4.59 -21.25 -16.94
N ASN A 35 -5.39 -20.18 -17.02
CA ASN A 35 -5.26 -19.04 -16.11
C ASN A 35 -5.38 -19.46 -14.63
N VAL A 36 -6.27 -20.42 -14.33
CA VAL A 36 -6.37 -21.01 -13.00
C VAL A 36 -5.09 -21.79 -12.63
N ALA A 37 -4.55 -22.59 -13.55
CA ALA A 37 -3.32 -23.34 -13.36
C ALA A 37 -2.09 -22.42 -13.17
N ASP A 38 -2.04 -21.29 -13.87
CA ASP A 38 -0.98 -20.29 -13.75
C ASP A 38 -0.96 -19.63 -12.37
N ILE A 39 -2.13 -19.31 -11.81
CA ILE A 39 -2.23 -18.80 -10.42
C ILE A 39 -1.67 -19.83 -9.43
N ILE A 40 -2.02 -21.11 -9.60
CA ILE A 40 -1.52 -22.19 -8.75
C ILE A 40 0.00 -22.34 -8.91
N SER A 41 0.50 -22.25 -10.14
CA SER A 41 1.94 -22.32 -10.44
C SER A 41 2.71 -21.15 -9.85
N ALA A 42 2.18 -19.93 -9.93
CA ALA A 42 2.78 -18.75 -9.31
C ALA A 42 2.80 -18.86 -7.77
N HIS A 43 1.75 -19.43 -7.19
CA HIS A 43 1.71 -19.73 -5.76
C HIS A 43 2.80 -20.74 -5.35
N GLN A 44 2.92 -21.84 -6.09
CA GLN A 44 3.93 -22.87 -5.84
C GLN A 44 5.34 -22.31 -6.01
N TRP A 45 5.59 -21.54 -7.07
CA TRP A 45 6.88 -20.93 -7.31
C TRP A 45 7.31 -20.00 -6.16
N LEU A 46 6.39 -19.20 -5.60
CA LEU A 46 6.68 -18.38 -4.42
C LEU A 46 6.94 -19.22 -3.17
N ALA A 47 6.22 -20.33 -2.99
CA ALA A 47 6.46 -21.25 -1.88
C ALA A 47 7.86 -21.89 -1.98
N ASP A 48 8.28 -22.28 -3.18
CA ASP A 48 9.57 -22.95 -3.41
C ASP A 48 10.76 -21.98 -3.36
N ASN A 49 10.59 -20.73 -3.81
CA ASN A 49 11.70 -19.78 -3.95
C ASN A 49 11.75 -18.72 -2.85
N TYR A 50 10.66 -18.52 -2.10
CA TYR A 50 10.55 -17.45 -1.10
C TYR A 50 9.76 -17.87 0.15
N ARG A 51 8.47 -17.56 0.17
CA ARG A 51 7.52 -17.79 1.25
C ARG A 51 6.18 -18.14 0.64
N THR A 52 5.50 -19.11 1.25
CA THR A 52 4.17 -19.52 0.83
C THR A 52 3.20 -18.33 0.86
N PRO A 53 2.59 -17.96 -0.27
CA PRO A 53 1.65 -16.85 -0.30
C PRO A 53 0.42 -17.11 0.57
N GLN A 54 0.11 -16.15 1.43
CA GLN A 54 -1.03 -16.25 2.35
C GLN A 54 -2.30 -15.55 1.82
N LEU A 55 -2.16 -14.63 0.87
CA LEU A 55 -3.24 -13.81 0.32
C LEU A 55 -3.23 -13.91 -1.21
N LEU A 56 -4.40 -14.21 -1.78
CA LEU A 56 -4.62 -14.13 -3.22
C LEU A 56 -5.53 -12.94 -3.54
N ILE A 57 -5.12 -12.08 -4.48
CA ILE A 57 -5.89 -10.92 -4.92
C ILE A 57 -6.13 -11.05 -6.42
N GLY A 58 -7.39 -11.11 -6.85
CA GLY A 58 -7.76 -11.15 -8.26
C GLY A 58 -8.63 -9.96 -8.66
N HIS A 59 -8.43 -9.46 -9.87
CA HIS A 59 -9.21 -8.35 -10.44
C HIS A 59 -9.90 -8.78 -11.73
N SER A 60 -11.16 -8.33 -11.92
CA SER A 60 -11.98 -8.67 -13.10
C SER A 60 -12.03 -10.19 -13.33
N LEU A 61 -11.77 -10.66 -14.56
CA LEU A 61 -11.69 -12.07 -14.90
C LEU A 61 -10.65 -12.84 -14.06
N GLY A 62 -9.52 -12.20 -13.73
CA GLY A 62 -8.53 -12.74 -12.80
C GLY A 62 -9.08 -12.94 -11.39
N GLY A 63 -10.13 -12.22 -11.00
CA GLY A 63 -10.90 -12.45 -9.77
C GLY A 63 -11.68 -13.76 -9.79
N ALA A 64 -12.32 -14.10 -10.90
CA ALA A 64 -12.99 -15.38 -11.07
C ALA A 64 -11.99 -16.55 -11.09
N ALA A 65 -10.89 -16.39 -11.83
CA ALA A 65 -9.80 -17.36 -11.84
C ALA A 65 -9.18 -17.54 -10.44
N ALA A 66 -8.98 -16.45 -9.70
CA ALA A 66 -8.49 -16.50 -8.32
C ALA A 66 -9.43 -17.25 -7.37
N LEU A 67 -10.75 -17.02 -7.48
CA LEU A 67 -11.74 -17.74 -6.68
C LEU A 67 -11.72 -19.24 -6.98
N LYS A 68 -11.60 -19.63 -8.26
CA LYS A 68 -11.48 -21.03 -8.66
C LYS A 68 -10.17 -21.65 -8.15
N ALA A 69 -9.03 -21.01 -8.41
CA ALA A 69 -7.71 -21.48 -7.97
C ALA A 69 -7.62 -21.65 -6.46
N ALA A 70 -8.20 -20.72 -5.69
CA ALA A 70 -8.19 -20.77 -4.23
C ALA A 70 -8.90 -21.99 -3.63
N THR A 71 -9.76 -22.68 -4.38
CA THR A 71 -10.37 -23.94 -3.94
C THR A 71 -9.38 -25.11 -3.90
N SER A 72 -8.29 -25.03 -4.68
CA SER A 72 -7.24 -26.05 -4.75
C SER A 72 -6.02 -25.72 -3.88
N ILE A 73 -5.85 -24.47 -3.46
CA ILE A 73 -4.69 -24.03 -2.67
C ILE A 73 -4.98 -24.14 -1.16
N LYS A 74 -4.25 -25.02 -0.48
CA LYS A 74 -4.50 -25.37 0.93
C LYS A 74 -3.92 -24.38 1.95
N ASP A 75 -2.87 -23.66 1.57
CA ASP A 75 -2.13 -22.82 2.53
C ASP A 75 -2.53 -21.34 2.49
N LEU A 76 -3.45 -20.96 1.60
CA LEU A 76 -4.05 -19.63 1.60
C LEU A 76 -4.76 -19.35 2.93
N LYS A 77 -4.60 -18.13 3.42
CA LYS A 77 -5.28 -17.60 4.60
C LYS A 77 -6.45 -16.71 4.24
N ALA A 78 -6.41 -16.04 3.08
CA ALA A 78 -7.49 -15.18 2.63
C ALA A 78 -7.48 -15.00 1.10
N VAL A 79 -8.63 -14.60 0.56
CA VAL A 79 -8.81 -14.24 -0.85
C VAL A 79 -9.51 -12.88 -0.91
N ALA A 80 -9.07 -12.02 -1.83
CA ALA A 80 -9.74 -10.78 -2.16
C ALA A 80 -10.02 -10.70 -3.66
N THR A 81 -11.20 -10.24 -4.03
CA THR A 81 -11.55 -9.95 -5.42
C THR A 81 -11.93 -8.49 -5.61
N ILE A 82 -11.64 -7.96 -6.80
CA ILE A 82 -12.03 -6.61 -7.20
C ILE A 82 -12.75 -6.68 -8.54
N GLY A 83 -14.01 -6.27 -8.61
CA GLY A 83 -14.73 -6.22 -9.89
C GLY A 83 -14.94 -7.59 -10.54
N ALA A 84 -14.96 -8.69 -9.77
CA ALA A 84 -15.00 -10.04 -10.32
C ALA A 84 -16.39 -10.41 -10.86
N PRO A 85 -16.49 -11.02 -12.06
CA PRO A 85 -17.75 -11.56 -12.55
C PRO A 85 -18.11 -12.83 -11.77
N PHE A 86 -19.41 -13.01 -11.48
CA PHE A 86 -19.95 -14.23 -10.90
C PHE A 86 -19.98 -15.34 -11.95
N ASP A 87 -20.50 -14.99 -13.14
CA ASP A 87 -20.53 -15.84 -14.31
C ASP A 87 -19.58 -15.24 -15.36
N PRO A 88 -18.34 -15.75 -15.45
CA PRO A 88 -17.36 -15.23 -16.38
C PRO A 88 -17.79 -15.38 -17.84
N ALA A 89 -18.49 -16.48 -18.19
CA ALA A 89 -18.93 -16.74 -19.56
C ALA A 89 -19.95 -15.69 -20.00
N HIS A 90 -20.98 -15.46 -19.20
CA HIS A 90 -21.97 -14.42 -19.48
C HIS A 90 -21.35 -13.03 -19.47
N ALA A 91 -20.40 -12.74 -18.56
CA ALA A 91 -19.72 -11.45 -18.55
C ALA A 91 -18.98 -11.20 -19.88
N VAL A 92 -18.22 -12.19 -20.37
CA VAL A 92 -17.50 -12.07 -21.65
C VAL A 92 -18.46 -11.92 -22.83
N LEU A 93 -19.55 -12.70 -22.86
CA LEU A 93 -20.56 -12.63 -23.91
C LEU A 93 -21.36 -11.32 -23.91
N HIS A 94 -21.60 -10.73 -22.73
CA HIS A 94 -22.19 -9.39 -22.62
C HIS A 94 -21.30 -8.29 -23.23
N PHE A 95 -19.98 -8.46 -23.25
CA PHE A 95 -19.10 -7.54 -23.98
C PHE A 95 -19.08 -7.78 -25.48
N ALA A 96 -19.42 -9.00 -25.90
CA ALA A 96 -19.31 -9.37 -27.30
C ALA A 96 -20.46 -8.80 -28.14
N ASP A 97 -21.71 -8.68 -27.64
CA ASP A 97 -22.93 -8.33 -28.41
C ASP A 97 -23.09 -9.10 -29.76
N ARG A 98 -22.23 -10.09 -30.02
CA ARG A 98 -21.91 -10.66 -31.32
C ARG A 98 -21.52 -12.13 -31.17
N ILE A 99 -22.40 -12.90 -30.53
CA ILE A 99 -22.34 -14.37 -30.57
C ILE A 99 -22.18 -14.86 -32.02
N SER A 100 -22.84 -14.18 -32.97
CA SER A 100 -22.74 -14.43 -34.41
C SER A 100 -21.35 -14.21 -35.02
N GLU A 101 -20.47 -13.41 -34.41
CA GLU A 101 -19.09 -13.24 -34.89
C GLU A 101 -18.18 -14.37 -34.43
N VAL A 102 -18.30 -14.80 -33.17
CA VAL A 102 -17.55 -15.95 -32.65
C VAL A 102 -17.79 -17.19 -33.52
N ASP A 103 -19.04 -17.37 -33.96
CA ASP A 103 -19.45 -18.48 -34.83
C ASP A 103 -18.76 -18.47 -36.21
N ALA A 104 -18.44 -17.28 -36.76
CA ALA A 104 -17.87 -17.12 -38.09
C ALA A 104 -16.33 -17.03 -38.11
N THR A 105 -15.71 -16.41 -37.11
CA THR A 105 -14.25 -16.12 -37.08
C THR A 105 -13.48 -17.01 -36.10
N GLY A 106 -14.17 -17.70 -35.20
CA GLY A 106 -13.54 -18.53 -34.15
C GLY A 106 -12.98 -17.73 -32.97
N ALA A 107 -13.13 -16.40 -32.94
CA ALA A 107 -12.65 -15.54 -31.86
C ALA A 107 -13.43 -14.21 -31.81
N VAL A 108 -13.44 -13.53 -30.66
CA VAL A 108 -14.00 -12.20 -30.49
C VAL A 108 -12.96 -11.23 -29.93
N THR A 109 -12.89 -10.02 -30.48
CA THR A 109 -12.04 -8.95 -29.96
C THR A 109 -12.85 -8.01 -29.09
N LEU A 110 -12.42 -7.83 -27.84
CA LEU A 110 -13.06 -6.96 -26.85
C LEU A 110 -12.14 -5.80 -26.50
N THR A 111 -12.68 -4.59 -26.45
CA THR A 111 -11.93 -3.41 -25.97
C THR A 111 -12.11 -3.24 -24.46
N LEU A 112 -11.09 -3.62 -23.68
CA LEU A 112 -11.03 -3.44 -22.23
C LEU A 112 -10.03 -2.35 -21.87
N GLY A 113 -10.52 -1.23 -21.34
CA GLY A 113 -9.65 -0.13 -20.91
C GLY A 113 -8.88 0.55 -22.03
N GLY A 114 -9.45 0.57 -23.23
CA GLY A 114 -8.81 1.09 -24.43
C GLY A 114 -7.75 0.15 -25.04
N ARG A 115 -7.72 -1.12 -24.64
CA ARG A 115 -6.90 -2.16 -25.27
C ARG A 115 -7.79 -3.23 -25.87
N ASP A 116 -7.47 -3.64 -27.08
CA ASP A 116 -8.14 -4.75 -27.75
C ASP A 116 -7.53 -6.07 -27.29
N ILE A 117 -8.38 -6.97 -26.81
CA ILE A 117 -8.04 -8.30 -26.35
C ILE A 117 -8.86 -9.29 -27.18
N THR A 118 -8.18 -10.19 -27.90
CA THR A 118 -8.84 -11.23 -28.69
C THR A 118 -8.99 -12.49 -27.84
N ILE A 119 -10.22 -12.98 -27.72
CA ILE A 119 -10.60 -14.16 -26.96
C ILE A 119 -11.02 -15.24 -27.95
N SER A 120 -10.39 -16.41 -27.90
CA SER A 120 -10.73 -17.54 -28.77
C SER A 120 -12.06 -18.19 -28.38
N ARG A 121 -12.67 -18.92 -29.31
CA ARG A 121 -13.82 -19.78 -29.05
C ARG A 121 -13.51 -20.80 -27.96
N GLU A 122 -12.34 -21.42 -28.01
CA GLU A 122 -11.90 -22.43 -27.03
C GLU A 122 -11.89 -21.83 -25.60
N PHE A 123 -11.42 -20.60 -25.45
CA PHE A 123 -11.50 -19.88 -24.17
C PHE A 123 -12.95 -19.71 -23.71
N LEU A 124 -13.86 -19.31 -24.61
CA LEU A 124 -15.28 -19.11 -24.28
C LEU A 124 -15.98 -20.43 -23.91
N GLU A 125 -15.67 -21.52 -24.60
CA GLU A 125 -16.20 -22.85 -24.33
C GLU A 125 -15.74 -23.36 -22.95
N ASP A 126 -14.43 -23.28 -22.66
CA ASP A 126 -13.88 -23.63 -21.33
C ASP A 126 -14.44 -22.75 -20.21
N LEU A 127 -14.67 -21.47 -20.51
CA LEU A 127 -15.31 -20.54 -19.58
C LEU A 127 -16.77 -20.93 -19.29
N ALA A 128 -17.53 -21.34 -20.31
CA ALA A 128 -18.91 -21.77 -20.19
C ALA A 128 -19.06 -23.07 -19.37
N GLU A 129 -18.08 -23.96 -19.47
CA GLU A 129 -18.02 -25.18 -18.64
C GLU A 129 -17.67 -24.88 -17.17
N THR A 130 -17.13 -23.69 -16.88
CA THR A 130 -16.76 -23.27 -15.53
C THR A 130 -17.97 -22.74 -14.74
N ASN A 131 -18.73 -23.63 -14.12
CA ASN A 131 -19.86 -23.23 -13.27
C ASN A 131 -19.43 -22.70 -11.88
N PRO A 132 -19.68 -21.41 -11.53
CA PRO A 132 -19.37 -20.82 -10.21
C PRO A 132 -20.02 -21.53 -9.02
N GLU A 133 -21.24 -22.04 -9.18
CA GLU A 133 -21.97 -22.74 -8.11
C GLU A 133 -21.30 -24.06 -7.72
N SER A 134 -20.49 -24.64 -8.61
CA SER A 134 -19.75 -25.88 -8.33
C SER A 134 -18.59 -25.67 -7.35
N TYR A 135 -17.98 -24.49 -7.31
CA TYR A 135 -16.72 -24.25 -6.60
C TYR A 135 -16.81 -23.17 -5.51
N LEU A 136 -17.63 -22.13 -5.65
CA LEU A 136 -17.76 -21.07 -4.65
C LEU A 136 -18.20 -21.59 -3.27
N PRO A 137 -19.16 -22.55 -3.15
CA PRO A 137 -19.50 -23.13 -1.86
C PRO A 137 -18.38 -23.95 -1.22
N ARG A 138 -17.37 -24.35 -2.01
CA ARG A 138 -16.20 -25.12 -1.58
C ARG A 138 -15.01 -24.22 -1.19
N LEU A 139 -15.10 -22.91 -1.43
CA LEU A 139 -14.09 -21.95 -0.98
C LEU A 139 -14.11 -21.86 0.55
N ARG A 140 -13.16 -22.56 1.20
CA ARG A 140 -13.03 -22.61 2.67
C ARG A 140 -12.06 -21.55 3.20
N ARG A 141 -12.03 -20.38 2.57
CA ARG A 141 -11.14 -19.26 2.91
C ARG A 141 -11.96 -18.00 3.17
N PRO A 142 -11.54 -17.14 4.12
CA PRO A 142 -12.04 -15.77 4.21
C PRO A 142 -12.01 -15.07 2.86
N LEU A 143 -13.13 -14.48 2.48
CA LEU A 143 -13.29 -13.78 1.20
C LEU A 143 -13.66 -12.31 1.41
N LEU A 144 -12.90 -11.40 0.80
CA LEU A 144 -13.28 -10.00 0.62
C LEU A 144 -13.66 -9.76 -0.84
N ILE A 145 -14.86 -9.21 -1.06
CA ILE A 145 -15.34 -8.81 -2.38
C ILE A 145 -15.38 -7.28 -2.40
N LEU A 146 -14.58 -6.67 -3.26
CA LEU A 146 -14.59 -5.24 -3.53
C LEU A 146 -15.24 -4.98 -4.89
N HIS A 147 -16.25 -4.12 -4.95
CA HIS A 147 -16.93 -3.88 -6.22
C HIS A 147 -17.54 -2.50 -6.29
N SER A 148 -17.47 -1.84 -7.43
CA SER A 148 -18.09 -0.52 -7.60
C SER A 148 -19.58 -0.66 -7.93
N PRO A 149 -20.48 0.08 -7.27
CA PRO A 149 -21.91 0.08 -7.61
C PRO A 149 -22.21 0.73 -8.97
N ILE A 150 -21.25 1.47 -9.54
CA ILE A 150 -21.35 2.13 -10.85
C ILE A 150 -20.43 1.47 -11.90
N ASP A 151 -19.97 0.25 -11.65
CA ASP A 151 -19.19 -0.51 -12.62
C ASP A 151 -20.06 -0.81 -13.85
N GLN A 152 -19.64 -0.25 -15.00
CA GLN A 152 -20.34 -0.41 -16.28
C GLN A 152 -19.86 -1.64 -17.06
N THR A 153 -18.81 -2.30 -16.59
CA THR A 153 -18.19 -3.45 -17.24
C THR A 153 -18.74 -4.71 -16.58
N VAL A 154 -18.51 -4.87 -15.28
CA VAL A 154 -19.06 -5.98 -14.50
C VAL A 154 -20.02 -5.41 -13.46
N GLY A 155 -21.32 -5.53 -13.70
CA GLY A 155 -22.34 -4.98 -12.80
C GLY A 155 -22.26 -5.53 -11.37
N ILE A 156 -22.66 -4.71 -10.39
CA ILE A 156 -22.58 -5.00 -8.94
C ILE A 156 -23.29 -6.29 -8.52
N ASP A 157 -24.29 -6.74 -9.27
CA ASP A 157 -25.02 -7.97 -9.01
C ASP A 157 -24.10 -9.21 -9.03
N ASN A 158 -23.00 -9.17 -9.79
CA ASN A 158 -21.98 -10.20 -9.77
C ASN A 158 -21.38 -10.37 -8.37
N ALA A 159 -20.96 -9.27 -7.73
CA ALA A 159 -20.46 -9.31 -6.37
C ALA A 159 -21.52 -9.81 -5.37
N GLN A 160 -22.79 -9.44 -5.56
CA GLN A 160 -23.88 -9.95 -4.72
C GLN A 160 -24.07 -11.46 -4.89
N ASN A 161 -23.99 -11.98 -6.11
CA ASN A 161 -24.14 -13.40 -6.40
C ASN A 161 -22.95 -14.21 -5.85
N ILE A 162 -21.71 -13.71 -6.00
CA ILE A 162 -20.53 -14.31 -5.35
C ILE A 162 -20.73 -14.32 -3.84
N TYR A 163 -21.16 -13.20 -3.25
CA TYR A 163 -21.41 -13.10 -1.82
C TYR A 163 -22.49 -14.09 -1.36
N ARG A 164 -23.62 -14.21 -2.05
CA ARG A 164 -24.70 -15.14 -1.67
C ARG A 164 -24.27 -16.60 -1.75
N THR A 165 -23.52 -16.96 -2.79
CA THR A 165 -23.14 -18.35 -3.09
C THR A 165 -21.99 -18.86 -2.22
N THR A 166 -21.06 -17.98 -1.83
CA THR A 166 -19.89 -18.34 -1.01
C THR A 166 -20.27 -18.52 0.46
N ARG A 167 -19.53 -19.34 1.22
CA ARG A 167 -19.73 -19.52 2.68
C ARG A 167 -19.01 -18.45 3.50
N TYR A 168 -19.39 -18.30 4.77
CA TYR A 168 -18.65 -17.45 5.72
C TYR A 168 -17.29 -18.08 6.10
N PRO A 169 -16.29 -17.26 6.48
CA PRO A 169 -16.34 -15.79 6.60
C PRO A 169 -16.20 -15.06 5.25
N LYS A 170 -17.07 -14.07 5.01
CA LYS A 170 -17.14 -13.30 3.76
C LYS A 170 -17.55 -11.85 4.02
N SER A 171 -16.98 -10.92 3.27
CA SER A 171 -17.27 -9.49 3.33
C SER A 171 -17.49 -8.93 1.94
N LEU A 172 -18.46 -8.03 1.78
CA LEU A 172 -18.70 -7.27 0.55
C LEU A 172 -18.58 -5.79 0.87
N VAL A 173 -17.71 -5.08 0.15
CA VAL A 173 -17.47 -3.65 0.32
C VAL A 173 -17.60 -2.96 -1.03
N THR A 174 -18.30 -1.83 -1.04
CA THR A 174 -18.49 -1.04 -2.25
C THR A 174 -17.33 -0.07 -2.47
N LEU A 175 -16.83 0.02 -3.71
CA LEU A 175 -15.83 0.99 -4.12
C LEU A 175 -16.52 2.24 -4.69
N ASN A 176 -16.60 3.30 -3.89
CA ASN A 176 -17.28 4.53 -4.31
C ASN A 176 -16.59 5.20 -5.50
N LYS A 177 -17.37 5.55 -6.54
CA LYS A 177 -16.94 6.29 -7.74
C LYS A 177 -15.76 5.67 -8.51
N ALA A 178 -15.45 4.39 -8.28
CA ALA A 178 -14.42 3.67 -9.01
C ALA A 178 -14.98 3.13 -10.33
N ASP A 179 -14.23 3.28 -11.41
CA ASP A 179 -14.47 2.56 -12.65
C ASP A 179 -13.91 1.13 -12.55
N HIS A 180 -14.28 0.26 -13.49
CA HIS A 180 -13.90 -1.16 -13.47
C HIS A 180 -12.39 -1.37 -13.32
N LEU A 181 -11.59 -0.54 -14.00
CA LEU A 181 -10.13 -0.67 -14.08
C LEU A 181 -9.38 0.16 -13.04
N LEU A 182 -10.08 0.84 -12.12
CA LEU A 182 -9.48 1.68 -11.08
C LEU A 182 -8.52 2.74 -11.66
N THR A 183 -8.87 3.35 -12.80
CA THR A 183 -7.98 4.27 -13.53
C THR A 183 -7.83 5.61 -12.82
N LYS A 184 -8.83 6.02 -12.05
CA LYS A 184 -8.80 7.29 -11.30
C LYS A 184 -7.68 7.26 -10.25
N PRO A 185 -6.85 8.33 -10.17
CA PRO A 185 -5.77 8.41 -9.20
C PRO A 185 -6.23 8.09 -7.78
N GLY A 186 -5.50 7.19 -7.11
CA GLY A 186 -5.75 6.82 -5.72
C GLY A 186 -6.82 5.74 -5.50
N THR A 187 -7.66 5.40 -6.47
CA THR A 187 -8.69 4.35 -6.29
C THR A 187 -8.06 2.97 -6.05
N ALA A 188 -7.07 2.58 -6.85
CA ALA A 188 -6.30 1.35 -6.63
C ALA A 188 -5.49 1.34 -5.31
N ALA A 189 -5.15 2.52 -4.78
CA ALA A 189 -4.50 2.63 -3.47
C ALA A 189 -5.52 2.51 -2.32
N ALA A 190 -6.73 3.05 -2.49
CA ALA A 190 -7.82 2.88 -1.55
C ALA A 190 -8.24 1.41 -1.44
N ALA A 191 -8.42 0.72 -2.57
CA ALA A 191 -8.71 -0.72 -2.59
C ALA A 191 -7.59 -1.52 -1.91
N ALA A 192 -6.32 -1.20 -2.17
CA ALA A 192 -5.18 -1.83 -1.50
C ALA A 192 -5.22 -1.68 0.03
N ARG A 193 -5.51 -0.48 0.54
CA ARG A 193 -5.62 -0.24 1.99
C ARG A 193 -6.77 -1.04 2.60
N MET A 194 -7.93 -1.10 1.93
CA MET A 194 -9.06 -1.92 2.40
C MET A 194 -8.69 -3.40 2.49
N ILE A 195 -8.03 -3.93 1.45
CA ILE A 195 -7.55 -5.33 1.44
C ILE A 195 -6.54 -5.56 2.55
N ALA A 196 -5.55 -4.69 2.71
CA ALA A 196 -4.53 -4.80 3.75
C ALA A 196 -5.17 -4.82 5.13
N THR A 197 -5.97 -3.81 5.46
CA THR A 197 -6.64 -3.70 6.77
C THR A 197 -7.55 -4.91 7.05
N TRP A 198 -8.35 -5.35 6.08
CA TRP A 198 -9.24 -6.50 6.27
C TRP A 198 -8.46 -7.81 6.46
N SER A 199 -7.37 -8.00 5.71
CA SER A 199 -6.61 -9.25 5.70
C SER A 199 -5.69 -9.44 6.91
N GLN A 200 -5.30 -8.37 7.59
CA GLN A 200 -4.38 -8.40 8.75
C GLN A 200 -4.74 -9.44 9.82
N GLN A 201 -6.02 -9.68 10.07
CA GLN A 201 -6.49 -10.66 11.06
C GLN A 201 -6.25 -12.13 10.64
N TYR A 202 -6.04 -12.39 9.35
CA TYR A 202 -5.85 -13.74 8.79
C TYR A 202 -4.41 -14.02 8.44
N LEU A 203 -3.64 -12.99 8.08
CA LEU A 203 -2.23 -13.14 7.71
C LEU A 203 -1.40 -13.34 8.98
N ILE A 204 -0.50 -14.30 8.92
CA ILE A 204 0.48 -14.54 9.96
C ILE A 204 1.73 -13.73 9.58
N PRO A 205 2.07 -12.67 10.33
CA PRO A 205 3.31 -11.94 10.10
C PRO A 205 4.50 -12.89 10.27
N ASP A 206 5.53 -12.72 9.45
CA ASP A 206 6.75 -13.55 9.52
C ASP A 206 7.60 -13.25 10.78
N THR A 207 7.11 -12.39 11.68
CA THR A 207 7.87 -11.87 12.81
C THR A 207 7.78 -12.76 14.05
N ALA A 208 8.79 -13.59 14.25
CA ALA A 208 9.74 -13.21 15.28
C ALA A 208 10.85 -12.43 14.57
N PRO A 209 11.19 -11.19 14.99
CA PRO A 209 12.39 -10.54 14.46
C PRO A 209 13.56 -11.49 14.70
N THR A 210 14.22 -11.95 13.63
CA THR A 210 15.49 -12.65 13.82
C THR A 210 16.48 -11.63 14.40
N ALA A 211 17.41 -12.08 15.25
CA ALA A 211 18.43 -11.19 15.82
C ALA A 211 19.27 -10.45 14.74
N ALA A 212 19.24 -10.93 13.49
CA ALA A 212 19.87 -10.30 12.33
C ALA A 212 19.11 -9.09 11.75
N ASP A 213 17.82 -8.92 12.09
CA ASP A 213 16.97 -7.81 11.61
C ASP A 213 16.87 -6.65 12.59
N VAL A 214 17.35 -6.82 13.82
CA VAL A 214 17.38 -5.76 14.83
C VAL A 214 18.62 -4.91 14.60
N ILE A 215 18.42 -3.71 14.06
CA ILE A 215 19.48 -2.71 13.98
C ILE A 215 19.70 -2.18 15.41
N PRO A 216 20.93 -2.13 15.94
CA PRO A 216 21.18 -1.59 17.27
C PRO A 216 20.66 -0.16 17.42
N GLU A 217 20.29 0.21 18.64
CA GLU A 217 19.95 1.60 18.97
C GLU A 217 21.13 2.53 18.61
N GLY A 218 20.81 3.71 18.07
CA GLY A 218 21.81 4.65 17.57
C GLY A 218 22.42 4.30 16.20
N VAL A 219 22.03 3.19 15.57
CA VAL A 219 22.49 2.82 14.22
C VAL A 219 21.39 3.02 13.19
N ALA A 220 21.73 3.64 12.05
CA ALA A 220 20.85 3.76 10.89
C ALA A 220 21.52 3.17 9.64
N ILE A 221 20.78 2.42 8.84
CA ILE A 221 21.25 1.83 7.58
C ILE A 221 20.37 2.35 6.44
N SER A 222 20.98 2.98 5.43
CA SER A 222 20.30 3.40 4.20
C SER A 222 20.54 2.40 3.06
N ARG A 223 19.50 2.13 2.26
CA ARG A 223 19.62 1.38 1.00
C ARG A 223 18.79 2.03 -0.10
N THR A 224 19.37 2.10 -1.29
CA THR A 224 18.69 2.65 -2.46
C THR A 224 17.51 1.78 -2.91
N THR A 225 16.51 2.43 -3.50
CA THR A 225 15.35 1.75 -4.09
C THR A 225 15.25 2.03 -5.59
N LYS A 226 14.53 1.18 -6.31
CA LYS A 226 14.21 1.43 -7.73
C LYS A 226 13.07 2.45 -7.93
N ALA A 227 12.46 2.97 -6.86
CA ALA A 227 11.30 3.86 -6.94
C ALA A 227 11.65 5.28 -7.42
N GLY A 228 12.88 5.73 -7.19
CA GLY A 228 13.36 7.03 -7.63
C GLY A 228 14.87 7.13 -7.54
N ARG A 229 15.45 8.07 -8.29
CA ARG A 229 16.92 8.25 -8.39
C ARG A 229 17.59 8.51 -7.04
N PHE A 230 16.87 9.16 -6.12
CA PHE A 230 17.36 9.54 -4.79
C PHE A 230 16.53 8.92 -3.67
N THR A 231 15.72 7.91 -3.99
CA THR A 231 14.79 7.32 -3.02
C THR A 231 15.44 6.16 -2.30
N ASP A 232 15.60 6.31 -0.99
CA ASP A 232 16.17 5.30 -0.12
C ASP A 232 15.14 4.80 0.90
N VAL A 233 15.35 3.56 1.35
CA VAL A 233 14.76 3.01 2.57
C VAL A 233 15.82 3.05 3.64
N VAL A 234 15.52 3.76 4.73
CA VAL A 234 16.36 3.86 5.91
C VAL A 234 15.72 3.05 7.04
N ARG A 235 16.51 2.22 7.71
CA ARG A 235 16.08 1.45 8.88
C ARG A 235 16.90 1.88 10.11
N THR A 236 16.23 2.01 11.25
CA THR A 236 16.84 2.29 12.57
C THR A 236 16.04 1.58 13.65
N GLY A 237 16.70 0.84 14.55
CA GLY A 237 16.00 -0.04 15.49
C GLY A 237 15.06 -1.01 14.77
N THR A 238 13.77 -0.93 15.13
CA THR A 238 12.66 -1.65 14.49
C THR A 238 11.88 -0.81 13.48
N HIS A 239 12.29 0.44 13.23
CA HIS A 239 11.57 1.38 12.39
C HIS A 239 12.15 1.43 10.97
N THR A 240 11.26 1.68 10.01
CA THR A 240 11.60 1.88 8.59
C THR A 240 11.01 3.20 8.13
N LEU A 241 11.80 4.01 7.45
CA LEU A 241 11.40 5.29 6.86
C LEU A 241 11.91 5.41 5.43
N TYR A 242 11.12 6.05 4.57
CA TYR A 242 11.54 6.37 3.20
C TYR A 242 12.09 7.79 3.16
N THR A 243 13.22 7.96 2.47
CA THR A 243 13.79 9.28 2.19
C THR A 243 13.83 9.53 0.70
N ASP A 244 13.71 10.80 0.31
CA ASP A 244 13.88 11.24 -1.07
C ASP A 244 14.30 12.72 -1.05
N ARG A 245 14.87 13.23 -2.13
CA ARG A 245 15.09 14.67 -2.23
C ARG A 245 13.78 15.42 -2.48
N ASP A 246 13.76 16.69 -2.12
CA ASP A 246 12.70 17.60 -2.57
C ASP A 246 12.63 17.67 -4.09
N LYS A 247 11.45 17.95 -4.63
CA LYS A 247 11.25 18.14 -6.08
C LYS A 247 12.16 19.21 -6.66
N ALA A 248 12.37 20.31 -5.93
CA ALA A 248 13.24 21.41 -6.32
C ALA A 248 14.70 20.97 -6.52
N HIS A 249 15.12 19.88 -5.89
CA HIS A 249 16.48 19.33 -5.95
C HIS A 249 16.53 18.00 -6.73
N GLY A 250 15.56 17.76 -7.62
CA GLY A 250 15.52 16.62 -8.54
C GLY A 250 14.97 15.32 -7.95
N GLY A 251 14.40 15.35 -6.74
CA GLY A 251 13.70 14.21 -6.16
C GLY A 251 12.25 14.10 -6.63
N ARG A 252 11.59 13.00 -6.24
CA ARG A 252 10.19 12.72 -6.59
C ARG A 252 9.23 12.99 -5.42
N ASN A 253 9.76 13.42 -4.27
CA ASN A 253 9.02 13.59 -3.02
C ASN A 253 8.33 12.28 -2.58
N LEU A 254 9.05 11.16 -2.68
CA LEU A 254 8.59 9.83 -2.28
C LEU A 254 8.89 9.47 -0.82
N GLY A 255 9.56 10.36 -0.10
CA GLY A 255 9.98 10.20 1.29
C GLY A 255 10.37 11.55 1.88
N VAL A 256 10.76 11.57 3.16
CA VAL A 256 11.20 12.79 3.84
C VAL A 256 12.61 13.16 3.37
N ALA A 257 12.87 14.44 3.09
CA ALA A 257 14.21 14.89 2.73
C ALA A 257 15.20 14.68 3.89
N PRO A 258 16.44 14.22 3.63
CA PRO A 258 17.45 14.05 4.68
C PRO A 258 17.69 15.32 5.51
N THR A 259 17.64 16.49 4.87
CA THR A 259 17.70 17.79 5.57
C THR A 259 16.51 17.99 6.50
N SER A 260 15.30 17.66 6.04
CA SER A 260 14.09 17.75 6.87
C SER A 260 14.13 16.80 8.05
N LEU A 261 14.76 15.62 7.93
CA LEU A 261 14.95 14.71 9.08
C LEU A 261 15.78 15.35 10.20
N ILE A 262 16.82 16.13 9.86
CA ILE A 262 17.61 16.86 10.85
C ILE A 262 16.77 17.94 11.54
N LEU A 263 15.99 18.71 10.77
CA LEU A 263 15.11 19.74 11.33
C LEU A 263 14.03 19.13 12.23
N THR A 264 13.42 18.01 11.82
CA THR A 264 12.43 17.28 12.61
C THR A 264 13.05 16.69 13.87
N ALA A 265 14.27 16.15 13.80
CA ALA A 265 14.98 15.64 14.97
C ALA A 265 15.21 16.75 16.01
N LEU A 266 15.69 17.92 15.58
CA LEU A 266 15.91 19.07 16.47
C LEU A 266 14.59 19.58 17.08
N ALA A 267 13.54 19.70 16.27
CA ALA A 267 12.22 20.13 16.74
C ALA A 267 11.66 19.18 17.81
N ALA A 268 11.69 17.88 17.52
CA ALA A 268 11.19 16.84 18.43
C ALA A 268 12.00 16.77 19.73
N ALA A 269 13.33 16.77 19.66
CA ALA A 269 14.21 16.72 20.83
C ALA A 269 14.04 17.96 21.73
N THR A 270 13.88 19.14 21.14
CA THR A 270 13.60 20.38 21.89
C THR A 270 12.27 20.28 22.64
N SER A 271 11.22 19.84 21.93
CA SER A 271 9.88 19.66 22.52
C SER A 271 9.89 18.62 23.66
N GLN A 272 10.67 17.55 23.52
CA GLN A 272 10.87 16.55 24.57
C GLN A 272 11.60 17.13 25.79
N ALA A 273 12.70 17.87 25.59
CA ALA A 273 13.46 18.47 26.67
C ALA A 273 12.61 19.45 27.51
N ILE A 274 11.80 20.28 26.86
CA ILE A 274 10.86 21.20 27.54
C ILE A 274 9.84 20.42 28.38
N ARG A 275 9.25 19.35 27.84
CA ARG A 275 8.30 18.52 28.59
C ARG A 275 8.95 17.78 29.77
N VAL A 276 10.20 17.36 29.63
CA VAL A 276 10.97 16.75 30.73
C VAL A 276 11.17 17.78 31.85
N ALA A 277 11.64 18.99 31.52
CA ALA A 277 11.81 20.07 32.48
C ALA A 277 10.49 20.45 33.18
N ALA A 278 9.38 20.55 32.44
CA ALA A 278 8.07 20.80 33.02
C ALA A 278 7.69 19.77 34.09
N ASN A 279 7.97 18.49 33.84
CA ASN A 279 7.70 17.42 34.79
C ASN A 279 8.64 17.47 36.00
N GLU A 280 9.94 17.68 35.80
CA GLU A 280 10.94 17.77 36.88
C GLU A 280 10.67 18.95 37.82
N SER A 281 10.31 20.10 37.24
CA SER A 281 9.98 21.33 37.97
C SER A 281 8.52 21.39 38.43
N ARG A 282 7.72 20.35 38.14
CA ARG A 282 6.29 20.21 38.51
C ARG A 282 5.42 21.35 37.99
N ILE A 283 5.73 21.87 36.81
CA ILE A 283 4.94 22.88 36.10
C ILE A 283 3.77 22.17 35.42
N THR A 284 2.61 22.12 36.09
CA THR A 284 1.41 21.42 35.59
C THR A 284 0.52 22.29 34.71
N THR A 285 0.87 23.55 34.50
CA THR A 285 0.10 24.53 33.69
C THR A 285 0.54 24.59 32.23
N LEU A 286 1.54 23.78 31.84
CA LEU A 286 1.93 23.57 30.45
C LEU A 286 1.02 22.52 29.82
N ASP A 287 0.18 22.94 28.89
CA ASP A 287 -0.75 22.06 28.16
C ASP A 287 -0.06 21.39 26.96
N ASP A 288 0.74 22.14 26.20
CA ASP A 288 1.43 21.63 25.02
C ASP A 288 2.67 22.47 24.64
N VAL A 289 3.54 21.92 23.79
CA VAL A 289 4.76 22.55 23.29
C VAL A 289 4.84 22.35 21.78
N SER A 290 4.74 23.46 21.04
CA SER A 290 4.97 23.46 19.58
C SER A 290 6.36 24.02 19.28
N VAL A 291 7.16 23.28 18.51
CA VAL A 291 8.49 23.69 18.07
C VAL A 291 8.55 23.62 16.56
N THR A 292 8.81 24.76 15.92
CA THR A 292 9.02 24.85 14.47
C THR A 292 10.49 25.14 14.20
N VAL A 293 11.14 24.30 13.39
CA VAL A 293 12.53 24.53 12.97
C VAL A 293 12.56 24.77 11.46
N SER A 294 13.19 25.86 11.05
CA SER A 294 13.38 26.21 9.64
C SER A 294 14.84 26.53 9.35
N ARG A 295 15.25 26.40 8.08
CA ARG A 295 16.57 26.83 7.62
C ARG A 295 16.48 28.26 7.11
N ILE A 296 17.39 29.12 7.58
CA ILE A 296 17.57 30.46 7.04
C ILE A 296 18.53 30.37 5.84
N VAL A 297 18.13 30.95 4.70
CA VAL A 297 19.01 31.07 3.54
C VAL A 297 19.90 32.30 3.74
N THR A 298 21.18 32.06 3.94
CA THR A 298 22.22 33.10 4.10
C THR A 298 23.28 32.95 3.01
N GLU A 299 23.98 34.03 2.66
CA GLU A 299 25.13 33.99 1.75
C GLU A 299 26.38 33.32 2.36
N SER A 300 26.36 33.08 3.68
CA SER A 300 27.41 32.37 4.42
C SER A 300 27.45 30.87 4.11
N ALA A 301 28.65 30.28 4.19
CA ALA A 301 28.84 28.84 4.16
C ALA A 301 28.33 28.13 5.43
N THR A 302 28.13 28.87 6.53
CA THR A 302 27.58 28.35 7.78
C THR A 302 26.08 28.09 7.63
N ILE A 303 25.60 26.96 8.17
CA ILE A 303 24.17 26.67 8.18
C ILE A 303 23.52 27.45 9.33
N HIS A 304 22.48 28.22 9.01
CA HIS A 304 21.66 28.93 9.98
C HIS A 304 20.29 28.24 10.09
N LEU A 305 19.91 27.88 11.30
CA LEU A 305 18.58 27.35 11.63
C LEU A 305 17.86 28.35 12.53
N ARG A 306 16.55 28.52 12.30
CA ARG A 306 15.65 29.25 13.19
C ARG A 306 14.74 28.26 13.89
N ARG A 307 14.64 28.37 15.20
CA ARG A 307 13.74 27.55 16.04
C ARG A 307 12.73 28.46 16.73
N GLU A 308 11.47 28.29 16.38
CA GLU A 308 10.31 28.96 16.97
C GLU A 308 9.68 28.05 18.02
N ILE A 309 9.59 28.52 19.27
CA ILE A 309 9.06 27.72 20.40
C ILE A 309 7.82 28.40 20.98
N ALA A 310 6.67 27.72 20.89
CA ALA A 310 5.42 28.13 21.52
C ALA A 310 5.09 27.22 22.71
N LEU A 311 5.03 27.82 23.91
CA LEU A 311 4.54 27.17 25.13
C LEU A 311 3.06 27.48 25.29
N ILE A 312 2.22 26.44 25.27
CA ILE A 312 0.77 26.53 25.32
C ILE A 312 0.33 26.20 26.74
N GLY A 313 -0.40 27.12 27.37
CA GLY A 313 -0.86 26.99 28.75
C GLY A 313 -1.39 28.33 29.27
N ASP A 314 -2.67 28.37 29.62
CA ASP A 314 -3.37 29.61 30.00
C ASP A 314 -2.89 30.18 31.35
N GLN A 315 -2.28 29.33 32.18
CA GLN A 315 -1.78 29.70 33.52
C GLN A 315 -0.26 29.56 33.65
N LEU A 316 0.47 29.57 32.52
CA LEU A 316 1.93 29.60 32.54
C LEU A 316 2.43 30.96 33.02
N THR A 317 3.17 30.97 34.13
CA THR A 317 3.80 32.20 34.61
C THR A 317 5.02 32.55 33.77
N ASP A 318 5.46 33.81 33.79
CA ASP A 318 6.68 34.23 33.10
C ASP A 318 7.92 33.48 33.63
N THR A 319 7.93 33.14 34.92
CA THR A 319 8.99 32.34 35.53
C THR A 319 9.01 30.92 34.97
N ASP A 320 7.86 30.26 34.88
CA ASP A 320 7.74 28.93 34.27
C ASP A 320 8.18 28.98 32.81
N ARG A 321 7.77 30.02 32.06
CA ARG A 321 8.16 30.21 30.66
C ARG A 321 9.67 30.33 30.51
N MET A 322 10.32 31.14 31.34
CA MET A 322 11.78 31.29 31.31
C MET A 322 12.51 29.98 31.60
N GLU A 323 12.05 29.23 32.60
CA GLU A 323 12.63 27.95 32.99
C GLU A 323 12.48 26.91 31.88
N LEU A 324 11.28 26.77 31.31
CA LEU A 324 11.00 25.86 30.21
C LEU A 324 11.81 26.19 28.95
N LEU A 325 11.95 27.48 28.61
CA LEU A 325 12.77 27.89 27.46
C LEU A 325 14.26 27.64 27.68
N ALA A 326 14.75 27.72 28.92
CA ALA A 326 16.14 27.39 29.22
C ALA A 326 16.44 25.91 28.90
N ALA A 327 15.48 25.01 29.14
CA ALA A 327 15.60 23.59 28.82
C ALA A 327 15.59 23.27 27.31
N ALA A 328 15.18 24.21 26.45
CA ALA A 328 15.16 23.99 25.00
C ALA A 328 16.54 23.64 24.41
N ASN A 329 17.62 24.08 25.07
CA ASN A 329 18.99 23.82 24.65
C ASN A 329 19.60 22.55 25.28
N ASP A 330 18.92 21.93 26.24
CA ASP A 330 19.42 20.77 26.96
C ASP A 330 18.95 19.46 26.30
N ASN A 331 19.48 19.19 25.10
CA ASN A 331 19.23 17.92 24.42
C ASN A 331 20.42 17.49 23.54
N GLU A 332 20.53 16.18 23.32
CA GLU A 332 21.63 15.57 22.57
C GLU A 332 21.72 16.10 21.13
N ILE A 333 20.59 16.31 20.45
CA ILE A 333 20.57 16.82 19.07
C ILE A 333 21.14 18.24 19.00
N GLN A 334 20.77 19.12 19.94
CA GLN A 334 21.36 20.46 20.06
C GLN A 334 22.88 20.37 20.23
N ALA A 335 23.36 19.50 21.13
CA ALA A 335 24.80 19.33 21.38
C ALA A 335 25.57 18.81 20.15
N MET A 336 24.96 17.87 19.41
CA MET A 336 25.52 17.34 18.16
C MET A 336 25.63 18.41 17.07
N LEU A 337 24.64 19.32 16.96
CA LEU A 337 24.59 20.34 15.92
C LEU A 337 25.35 21.63 16.27
N ALA A 338 25.54 21.94 17.55
CA ALA A 338 26.15 23.20 18.02
C ALA A 338 27.58 23.42 17.48
N HIS A 339 28.28 22.35 17.11
CA HIS A 339 29.62 22.42 16.53
C HIS A 339 29.54 22.62 15.00
N GLY A 340 29.28 23.86 14.57
CA GLY A 340 29.34 24.26 13.15
C GLY A 340 28.01 24.72 12.53
N ILE A 341 26.94 24.81 13.31
CA ILE A 341 25.63 25.34 12.90
C ILE A 341 25.22 26.43 13.89
N ILE A 342 24.67 27.54 13.38
CA ILE A 342 24.10 28.61 14.20
C ILE A 342 22.60 28.35 14.33
N ILE A 343 22.10 28.29 15.56
CA ILE A 343 20.68 28.08 15.87
C ILE A 343 20.16 29.32 16.59
N GLU A 344 19.17 29.97 15.99
CA GLU A 344 18.51 31.16 16.53
C GLU A 344 17.14 30.80 17.08
N ASP A 345 16.97 30.97 18.39
CA ASP A 345 15.69 30.76 19.08
C ASP A 345 14.86 32.04 19.08
N VAL A 346 13.60 31.94 18.66
CA VAL A 346 12.65 33.06 18.69
C VAL A 346 11.30 32.62 19.25
N GLN A 347 10.61 33.52 19.92
CA GLN A 347 9.22 33.29 20.32
C GLN A 347 8.29 33.84 19.24
N PRO A 348 7.24 33.11 18.85
CA PRO A 348 6.19 33.66 17.99
C PRO A 348 5.48 34.81 18.74
N ALA A 349 5.15 35.85 17.98
CA ALA A 349 4.46 37.05 18.47
C ALA A 349 3.01 36.77 18.89
#